data_AF-A0A9E3P3Z0-F1
#
_entry.id   AF-A0A9E3P3Z0-F1
#
_cell.length_a   1.000
_cell.length_b   1.000
_cell.length_c   1.000
_cell.angle_alpha   90.00
_cell.angle_beta   90.00
_cell.angle_gamma   90.00
#
_symmetry.space_group_name_H-M   'P 1'
#
loop_
_entity.id
_entity.type
_entity.pdbx_description
1 polymer ?
#
loop_
_entity_poly.entity_id
_entity_poly.type
_entity_poly.pdbx_seq_one_letter_code
_entity_poly.pdbx_strand_id
1 'polypeptide(L)'
;MSPHDDPVSASWGGPAARWSILIHGGAGDVPAASVPPRVAGCERAAAEGAKILAAGGSALDAVQRAVEILEDDPLFNAGTG
;
A
#
# COMPACT_ATOMS: atom_id res chain seq x y z
N MET A 1 -11.70 8.94 20.40
CA MET A 1 -11.19 8.06 19.34
C MET A 1 -9.68 8.07 19.49
N SER A 2 -9.05 6.92 19.73
CA SER A 2 -7.61 6.89 19.97
C SER A 2 -6.87 7.09 18.64
N PRO A 3 -5.65 7.66 18.64
CA PRO A 3 -4.85 7.87 17.42
C PRO A 3 -4.49 6.59 16.64
N HIS A 4 -4.90 5.42 17.12
CA HIS A 4 -4.68 4.11 16.49
C HIS A 4 -5.91 3.57 15.74
N ASP A 5 -7.03 4.31 15.73
CA ASP A 5 -8.29 3.89 15.11
C ASP A 5 -8.53 4.49 13.72
N ASP A 6 -7.51 5.14 13.12
CA ASP A 6 -7.65 5.74 11.79
C ASP A 6 -7.41 4.66 10.72
N PRO A 7 -8.41 4.27 9.92
CA PRO A 7 -8.25 3.21 8.90
C PRO A 7 -7.41 3.67 7.70
N VAL A 8 -7.06 4.96 7.65
CA VAL A 8 -6.33 5.58 6.55
C VAL A 8 -4.94 5.97 7.01
N SER A 9 -3.96 5.15 6.65
CA SER A 9 -2.54 5.39 6.96
C SER A 9 -1.95 6.54 6.12
N ALA A 10 -2.49 6.80 4.93
CA ALA A 10 -2.06 7.91 4.07
C ALA A 10 -3.16 8.32 3.06
N SER A 11 -3.22 9.61 2.72
CA SER A 11 -4.07 10.15 1.65
C SER A 11 -3.28 11.14 0.80
N TRP A 12 -3.29 10.92 -0.52
CA TRP A 12 -2.52 11.69 -1.49
C TRP A 12 -3.42 12.37 -2.54
N GLY A 13 -4.74 12.17 -2.45
CA GLY A 13 -5.72 12.70 -3.38
C GLY A 13 -6.54 13.85 -2.79
N GLY A 14 -6.93 14.81 -3.64
CA GLY A 14 -7.93 15.82 -3.29
C GLY A 14 -9.37 15.28 -3.37
N PRO A 15 -10.38 16.02 -2.85
CA PRO A 15 -11.79 15.60 -2.81
C PRO A 15 -12.44 15.35 -4.19
N ALA A 16 -11.73 15.61 -5.29
CA ALA A 16 -12.16 15.33 -6.67
C ALA A 16 -11.30 14.26 -7.37
N ALA A 17 -10.46 13.52 -6.64
CA ALA A 17 -9.68 12.42 -7.21
C ALA A 17 -10.63 11.38 -7.84
N ARG A 18 -10.39 11.05 -9.11
CA ARG A 18 -11.23 10.11 -9.87
C ARG A 18 -10.82 8.64 -9.69
N TRP A 19 -9.88 8.39 -8.80
CA TRP A 19 -9.31 7.08 -8.56
C TRP A 19 -9.03 6.90 -7.07
N SER A 20 -9.00 5.64 -6.66
CA SER A 20 -8.58 5.21 -5.34
C SER A 20 -7.66 4.02 -5.51
N ILE A 21 -6.69 3.87 -4.60
CA ILE A 21 -5.84 2.68 -4.51
C ILE A 21 -5.80 2.21 -3.05
N LEU A 22 -5.91 0.91 -2.86
CA LEU A 22 -5.84 0.25 -1.56
C LEU A 22 -4.89 -0.93 -1.67
N ILE A 23 -3.98 -1.05 -0.70
CA ILE A 23 -2.98 -2.11 -0.64
C ILE A 23 -3.20 -2.89 0.67
N HIS A 24 -3.09 -4.22 0.62
CA HIS A 24 -3.07 -5.06 1.81
C HIS A 24 -1.75 -5.84 1.90
N GLY A 25 -1.20 -5.97 3.11
CA GLY A 25 0.03 -6.74 3.36
C GLY A 25 -0.17 -8.23 3.62
N GLY A 26 -1.41 -8.71 3.51
CA GLY A 26 -1.83 -10.05 3.92
C GLY A 26 -2.53 -10.05 5.28
N ALA A 27 -3.01 -11.22 5.70
CA ALA A 27 -3.73 -11.41 6.96
C ALA A 27 -3.20 -12.67 7.69
N GLY A 28 -3.31 -12.69 9.02
CA GLY A 28 -2.83 -13.80 9.85
C GLY A 28 -2.46 -13.34 11.25
N ASP A 29 -1.85 -14.24 12.03
CA ASP A 29 -1.30 -13.91 13.35
C ASP A 29 0.06 -13.20 13.17
N VAL A 30 0.00 -11.88 12.94
CA VAL A 30 1.17 -11.04 12.72
C VAL A 30 1.65 -10.49 14.06
N PRO A 31 2.89 -10.78 14.49
CA PRO A 31 3.44 -10.21 15.73
C PRO A 31 3.33 -8.69 15.74
N ALA A 32 2.89 -8.10 16.86
CA ALA A 32 2.70 -6.64 16.96
C ALA A 32 3.97 -5.84 16.58
N ALA A 33 5.15 -6.39 16.87
CA ALA A 33 6.44 -5.78 16.51
C ALA A 33 6.73 -5.77 15.00
N SER A 34 6.13 -6.67 14.21
CA SER A 34 6.30 -6.72 12.74
C SER A 34 5.20 -5.95 11.98
N VAL A 35 4.16 -5.46 12.67
CA VAL A 35 3.11 -4.64 12.04
C VAL A 35 3.66 -3.30 11.52
N PRO A 36 4.41 -2.49 12.28
CA PRO A 36 4.91 -1.20 11.78
C PRO A 36 5.71 -1.27 10.47
N PRO A 37 6.72 -2.17 10.31
CA PRO A 37 7.46 -2.25 9.05
C PRO A 37 6.60 -2.75 7.88
N ARG A 38 5.58 -3.59 8.14
CA ARG A 38 4.61 -4.05 7.12
C ARG A 38 3.66 -2.95 6.68
N VAL A 39 3.17 -2.12 7.60
CA VAL A 39 2.38 -0.92 7.27
C VAL A 39 3.20 0.03 6.39
N ALA A 40 4.46 0.28 6.76
CA ALA A 40 5.36 1.10 5.96
C ALA A 40 5.59 0.51 4.55
N GLY A 41 5.67 -0.82 4.41
CA GLY A 41 5.74 -1.49 3.10
C GLY A 41 4.49 -1.25 2.25
N CYS A 42 3.29 -1.41 2.83
CA CYS A 42 2.04 -1.12 2.13
C CYS A 42 1.89 0.36 1.75
N GLU A 43 2.33 1.29 2.61
CA GLU A 43 2.34 2.72 2.31
C GLU A 43 3.26 3.06 1.13
N ARG A 44 4.46 2.48 1.07
CA ARG A 44 5.38 2.64 -0.08
C ARG A 44 4.75 2.11 -1.37
N ALA A 45 4.17 0.91 -1.34
CA ALA A 45 3.49 0.32 -2.49
C ALA A 45 2.30 1.19 -2.96
N ALA A 46 1.47 1.66 -2.04
CA ALA A 46 0.33 2.53 -2.33
C ALA A 46 0.79 3.86 -2.93
N ALA A 47 1.86 4.45 -2.40
CA ALA A 47 2.41 5.72 -2.88
C ALA A 47 2.95 5.60 -4.31
N GLU A 48 3.65 4.51 -4.67
CA GLU A 48 4.15 4.31 -6.03
C GLU A 48 3.02 4.05 -7.04
N GLY A 49 2.00 3.26 -6.68
CA GLY A 49 0.81 3.10 -7.51
C GLY A 49 0.02 4.41 -7.68
N ALA A 50 -0.10 5.20 -6.60
CA ALA A 50 -0.73 6.51 -6.62
C ALA A 50 -0.03 7.50 -7.56
N LYS A 51 1.32 7.46 -7.66
CA LYS A 51 2.07 8.31 -8.62
C LYS A 51 1.69 8.01 -10.07
N ILE A 52 1.50 6.73 -10.42
CA ILE A 52 1.08 6.32 -11.77
C ILE A 52 -0.33 6.84 -12.06
N LEU A 53 -1.28 6.66 -11.14
CA LEU A 53 -2.65 7.14 -11.30
C LEU A 53 -2.72 8.68 -11.38
N ALA A 54 -1.93 9.38 -10.56
CA ALA A 54 -1.84 10.84 -10.59
C ALA A 54 -1.28 11.37 -11.92
N ALA A 55 -0.39 10.61 -12.58
CA ALA A 55 0.14 10.92 -13.90
C ALA A 55 -0.82 10.55 -15.06
N GLY A 56 -2.01 10.02 -14.77
CA GLY A 56 -2.97 9.57 -15.79
C GLY A 56 -2.67 8.19 -16.38
N GLY A 57 -1.79 7.41 -15.74
CA GLY A 57 -1.51 6.02 -16.10
C GLY A 57 -2.70 5.09 -15.84
N SER A 58 -2.60 3.86 -16.35
CA SER A 58 -3.70 2.90 -16.22
C SER A 58 -3.80 2.33 -14.81
N ALA A 59 -5.01 1.89 -14.43
CA ALA A 59 -5.21 1.16 -13.19
C ALA A 59 -4.37 -0.13 -13.14
N LEU A 60 -4.16 -0.79 -14.28
CA LEU A 60 -3.37 -2.01 -14.39
C LEU A 60 -1.89 -1.74 -14.07
N ASP A 61 -1.31 -0.70 -14.65
CA ASP A 61 0.09 -0.32 -14.40
C ASP A 61 0.31 0.05 -12.92
N ALA A 62 -0.66 0.78 -12.34
CA ALA A 62 -0.60 1.20 -10.95
C ALA A 62 -0.62 0.02 -9.97
N VAL A 63 -1.52 -0.95 -10.16
CA VAL A 63 -1.58 -2.12 -9.28
C VAL A 63 -0.42 -3.07 -9.49
N GLN A 64 0.03 -3.25 -10.74
CA GLN A 64 1.22 -4.06 -11.03
C GLN A 64 2.43 -3.50 -10.29
N ARG A 65 2.68 -2.19 -10.41
CA ARG A 65 3.82 -1.56 -9.73
C ARG A 65 3.75 -1.70 -8.22
N ALA A 66 2.56 -1.55 -7.65
CA ALA A 66 2.38 -1.70 -6.20
C ALA A 66 2.63 -3.15 -5.75
N VAL A 67 2.22 -4.15 -6.53
CA VAL A 67 2.46 -5.57 -6.22
C VAL A 67 3.95 -5.93 -6.34
N GLU A 68 4.64 -5.49 -7.40
CA GLU A 68 6.09 -5.71 -7.56
C GLU A 68 6.88 -5.24 -6.33
N ILE A 69 6.52 -4.08 -5.76
CA ILE A 69 7.17 -3.54 -4.55
C ILE A 69 6.95 -4.44 -3.33
N LEU A 70 5.79 -5.09 -3.22
CA LEU A 70 5.54 -6.04 -2.14
C LEU A 70 6.28 -7.36 -2.39
N GLU A 71 6.34 -7.84 -3.64
CA GLU A 71 7.05 -9.07 -4.03
C GLU A 71 8.58 -8.97 -3.83
N ASP A 72 9.13 -7.76 -3.98
CA ASP A 72 10.55 -7.47 -3.77
C ASP A 72 10.90 -7.28 -2.28
N ASP A 73 9.91 -7.09 -1.40
CA ASP A 73 10.13 -6.89 0.04
C ASP A 73 9.98 -8.22 0.80
N PRO A 74 11.06 -8.75 1.41
CA PRO A 74 11.07 -10.05 2.07
C PRO A 74 10.22 -10.13 3.34
N LEU A 75 9.56 -9.02 3.73
CA LEU A 75 8.58 -9.04 4.79
C LEU A 75 7.22 -9.59 4.35
N PHE A 76 6.94 -9.68 3.05
CA PHE A 76 5.64 -10.08 2.50
C PHE A 76 5.72 -11.39 1.73
N ASN A 77 4.79 -12.30 2.07
CA ASN A 77 4.67 -13.62 1.46
C ASN A 77 4.17 -13.58 0.01
N ALA A 78 5.04 -13.10 -0.88
CA ALA A 78 4.89 -13.01 -2.32
C ALA A 78 6.29 -12.83 -2.92
N GLY A 79 6.59 -13.49 -4.05
CA GLY A 79 7.91 -13.34 -4.70
C GLY A 79 9.09 -13.76 -3.83
N THR A 80 9.85 -12.79 -3.31
CA THR A 80 11.15 -12.97 -2.65
C THR A 80 11.04 -13.34 -1.15
N GLY A 81 9.85 -13.32 -0.53
CA GLY A 81 9.73 -13.71 0.88
C GLY A 81 8.34 -13.86 1.46
#